data_AF-A0A8T3ZGU6-F1
#
_entry.id   AF-A0A8T3ZGU6-F1
#
_cell.length_a   1.000
_cell.length_b   1.000
_cell.length_c   1.000
_cell.angle_alpha   90.00
_cell.angle_beta   90.00
_cell.angle_gamma   90.00
#
_symmetry.space_group_name_H-M   'P 1'
#
loop_
_entity.id
_entity.type
_entity.pdbx_description
1 polymer ?
#
loop_
_entity_poly.entity_id
_entity_poly.type
_entity_poly.pdbx_seq_one_letter_code
_entity_poly.pdbx_strand_id
1 'polypeptide(L)'
;MHEQMKTQKLVAISFVWIFLAAATFANAETLHFAKIDAPAVTSEGRGVLTQLEIELVSGKGRILLNTEPFAGIQTQNSERVAYAVAQNFTTENLSGKDTIITFKANANIVDGGSAGAAMTVLMISLIENKTLRNDTSLTGTIQPDGSVGPVGSVLEKAQAVAEHGYKYFLIPKGQEMQAKTVEKETSQSPGFKEVKSAVEYTNVTMYAKEHWSLTVLQVANIRDVHDFMIGLKDIAISEIEAEKEAKLAISEITPSTEIFAEVARAGLADASKSLEKAKAEFAEMKIPSDSITGMIEVIKQ
;
A
#
# COMPACT_ATOMS: atom_id res chain seq x y z
N MET A 1 -73.69 19.33 -4.87
CA MET A 1 -72.77 19.30 -3.71
C MET A 1 -72.02 17.98 -3.56
N HIS A 2 -72.70 16.83 -3.65
CA HIS A 2 -72.07 15.51 -3.42
C HIS A 2 -71.01 15.13 -4.48
N GLU A 3 -71.20 15.56 -5.73
CA GLU A 3 -70.33 15.23 -6.87
C GLU A 3 -69.02 16.04 -6.87
N GLN A 4 -69.08 17.35 -6.59
CA GLN A 4 -67.89 18.19 -6.43
C GLN A 4 -66.96 17.71 -5.29
N MET A 5 -67.54 17.18 -4.22
CA MET A 5 -66.80 16.63 -3.09
C MET A 5 -66.04 15.34 -3.45
N LYS A 6 -66.56 14.54 -4.39
CA LYS A 6 -65.86 13.34 -4.91
C LYS A 6 -64.68 13.75 -5.80
N THR A 7 -64.87 14.75 -6.66
CA THR A 7 -63.83 15.23 -7.57
C THR A 7 -62.65 15.83 -6.82
N GLN A 8 -62.91 16.64 -5.78
CA GLN A 8 -61.83 17.17 -4.93
C GLN A 8 -61.06 16.09 -4.18
N LYS A 9 -61.74 15.04 -3.68
CA LYS A 9 -61.07 13.89 -3.06
C LYS A 9 -60.20 13.12 -4.05
N LEU A 10 -60.69 12.90 -5.29
CA LEU A 10 -59.88 12.25 -6.31
C LEU A 10 -58.63 13.05 -6.66
N VAL A 11 -58.76 14.37 -6.85
CA VAL A 11 -57.62 15.24 -7.15
C VAL A 11 -56.59 15.24 -6.01
N ALA A 12 -57.05 15.31 -4.75
CA ALA A 12 -56.16 15.25 -3.59
C ALA A 12 -55.41 13.91 -3.50
N ILE A 13 -56.09 12.79 -3.77
CA ILE A 13 -55.47 11.46 -3.80
C ILE A 13 -54.42 11.39 -4.92
N SER A 14 -54.70 11.92 -6.10
CA SER A 14 -53.74 11.98 -7.21
C SER A 14 -52.49 12.78 -6.85
N PHE A 15 -52.62 13.92 -6.16
CA PHE A 15 -51.48 14.71 -5.70
C PHE A 15 -50.63 13.97 -4.67
N VAL A 16 -51.24 13.20 -3.76
CA VAL A 16 -50.51 12.37 -2.79
C VAL A 16 -49.72 11.28 -3.51
N TRP A 17 -50.30 10.61 -4.51
CA TRP A 17 -49.58 9.59 -5.30
C TRP A 17 -48.46 10.19 -6.16
N ILE A 18 -48.67 11.36 -6.76
CA ILE A 18 -47.62 12.08 -7.50
C ILE A 18 -46.49 12.49 -6.55
N PHE A 19 -46.81 12.99 -5.35
CA PHE A 19 -45.81 13.38 -4.36
C PHE A 19 -45.06 12.17 -3.81
N LEU A 20 -45.74 11.05 -3.59
CA LEU A 20 -45.12 9.79 -3.14
C LEU A 20 -44.22 9.21 -4.23
N ALA A 21 -44.66 9.23 -5.49
CA ALA A 21 -43.85 8.86 -6.65
C ALA A 21 -42.63 9.78 -6.78
N ALA A 22 -42.81 11.09 -6.71
CA ALA A 22 -41.72 12.07 -6.75
C ALA A 22 -40.73 11.90 -5.59
N ALA A 23 -41.20 11.57 -4.39
CA ALA A 23 -40.34 11.27 -3.24
C ALA A 23 -39.56 9.95 -3.41
N THR A 24 -40.14 8.94 -4.08
CA THR A 24 -39.39 7.74 -4.48
C THR A 24 -38.38 8.01 -5.60
N PHE A 25 -38.69 8.89 -6.55
CA PHE A 25 -37.74 9.31 -7.60
C PHE A 25 -36.64 10.24 -7.06
N ALA A 26 -36.94 11.09 -6.07
CA ALA A 26 -35.95 11.93 -5.40
C ALA A 26 -34.96 11.12 -4.53
N ASN A 27 -35.33 9.88 -4.16
CA ASN A 27 -34.44 8.91 -3.51
C ASN A 27 -33.79 7.94 -4.51
N ALA A 28 -34.06 8.07 -5.82
CA ALA A 28 -33.45 7.24 -6.85
C ALA A 28 -32.29 8.01 -7.48
N GLU A 29 -31.12 7.39 -7.51
CA GLU A 29 -29.83 7.93 -7.95
C GLU A 29 -29.08 8.78 -6.92
N THR A 30 -28.81 8.20 -5.74
CA THR A 30 -27.54 8.51 -5.08
C THR A 30 -26.41 8.08 -6.00
N LEU A 31 -25.77 9.05 -6.66
CA LEU A 31 -24.53 8.82 -7.41
C LEU A 31 -23.52 8.21 -6.42
N HIS A 32 -23.21 6.92 -6.58
CA HIS A 32 -22.22 6.22 -5.76
C HIS A 32 -20.83 6.62 -6.27
N PHE A 33 -20.41 7.83 -5.92
CA PHE A 33 -19.16 8.47 -6.31
C PHE A 33 -18.21 8.56 -5.13
N ALA A 34 -16.95 8.19 -5.33
CA ALA A 34 -15.89 8.43 -4.37
C ALA A 34 -14.60 8.79 -5.10
N LYS A 35 -13.72 9.49 -4.39
CA LYS A 35 -12.42 9.89 -4.90
C LYS A 35 -11.32 9.72 -3.87
N ILE A 36 -10.10 9.49 -4.35
CA ILE A 36 -8.89 9.43 -3.54
C ILE A 36 -7.71 9.99 -4.35
N ASP A 37 -6.82 10.72 -3.69
CA ASP A 37 -5.59 11.18 -4.33
C ASP A 37 -4.48 10.14 -4.12
N ALA A 38 -3.95 9.61 -5.22
CA ALA A 38 -2.91 8.58 -5.25
C ALA A 38 -1.61 9.17 -5.83
N PRO A 39 -0.44 8.88 -5.23
CA PRO A 39 0.80 9.45 -5.69
C PRO A 39 1.36 8.68 -6.89
N ALA A 40 1.86 9.43 -7.85
CA ALA A 40 2.53 8.96 -9.05
C ALA A 40 3.89 9.65 -9.20
N VAL A 41 4.64 9.25 -10.21
CA VAL A 41 5.92 9.86 -10.56
C VAL A 41 5.92 10.21 -12.04
N THR A 42 6.36 11.42 -12.36
CA THR A 42 6.46 11.90 -13.75
C THR A 42 7.65 11.25 -14.45
N SER A 43 7.73 11.38 -15.78
CA SER A 43 8.89 10.95 -16.56
C SER A 43 10.20 11.63 -16.15
N GLU A 44 10.14 12.76 -15.44
CA GLU A 44 11.30 13.49 -14.91
C GLU A 44 11.71 13.01 -13.50
N GLY A 45 11.03 12.00 -12.95
CA GLY A 45 11.31 11.47 -11.62
C GLY A 45 10.72 12.31 -10.47
N ARG A 46 9.80 13.23 -10.75
CA ARG A 46 9.14 14.05 -9.72
C ARG A 46 7.88 13.37 -9.22
N GLY A 47 7.70 13.29 -7.91
CA GLY A 47 6.43 12.87 -7.31
C GLY A 47 5.32 13.87 -7.61
N VAL A 48 4.12 13.38 -7.90
CA VAL A 48 2.89 14.17 -8.09
C VAL A 48 1.69 13.42 -7.51
N LEU A 49 0.60 14.12 -7.19
CA LEU A 49 -0.68 13.47 -6.89
C LEU A 49 -1.56 13.39 -8.14
N THR A 50 -2.20 12.25 -8.30
CA THR A 50 -3.23 11.98 -9.29
C THR A 50 -4.53 11.71 -8.56
N GLN A 51 -5.61 12.37 -8.97
CA GLN A 51 -6.92 12.10 -8.40
C GLN A 51 -7.56 10.92 -9.13
N LEU A 52 -7.95 9.92 -8.36
CA LEU A 52 -8.69 8.76 -8.82
C LEU A 52 -10.14 8.91 -8.39
N GLU A 53 -11.07 8.75 -9.32
CA GLU A 53 -12.50 8.80 -9.08
C GLU A 53 -13.15 7.50 -9.55
N ILE A 54 -14.12 7.01 -8.78
CA ILE A 54 -14.91 5.83 -9.13
C ILE A 54 -16.39 6.17 -8.98
N GLU A 55 -17.16 5.77 -9.98
CA GLU A 55 -18.62 5.84 -9.99
C GLU A 55 -19.22 4.45 -10.20
N LEU A 56 -20.20 4.09 -9.38
CA LEU A 56 -21.04 2.92 -9.61
C LEU A 56 -22.41 3.36 -10.12
N VAL A 57 -22.72 2.98 -11.36
CA VAL A 57 -24.00 3.31 -12.02
C VAL A 57 -24.74 2.04 -12.41
N SER A 58 -26.07 2.09 -12.50
CA SER A 58 -26.87 0.95 -12.98
C SER A 58 -26.40 0.50 -14.36
N GLY A 59 -26.14 -0.80 -14.54
CA GLY A 59 -25.45 -1.29 -15.73
C GLY A 59 -25.44 -2.80 -15.89
N LYS A 60 -24.43 -3.32 -16.60
CA LYS A 60 -24.26 -4.73 -16.95
C LYS A 60 -22.96 -5.33 -16.40
N GLY A 61 -22.38 -4.73 -15.36
CA GLY A 61 -21.14 -5.22 -14.76
C GLY A 61 -19.89 -4.88 -15.58
N ARG A 62 -19.93 -3.80 -16.36
CA ARG A 62 -18.79 -3.35 -17.17
C ARG A 62 -17.83 -2.54 -16.32
N ILE A 63 -16.54 -2.70 -16.58
CA ILE A 63 -15.51 -1.78 -16.09
C ILE A 63 -15.20 -0.83 -17.24
N LEU A 64 -15.42 0.46 -17.02
CA LEU A 64 -15.25 1.52 -17.99
C LEU A 64 -14.17 2.46 -17.48
N LEU A 65 -13.17 2.70 -18.31
CA LEU A 65 -12.09 3.63 -18.00
C LEU A 65 -12.33 4.93 -18.76
N ASN A 66 -12.49 6.02 -18.02
CA ASN A 66 -12.56 7.36 -18.59
C ASN A 66 -11.13 7.92 -18.73
N THR A 67 -10.67 8.04 -19.98
CA THR A 67 -9.28 8.33 -20.30
C THR A 67 -9.06 9.80 -20.64
N GLU A 68 -8.97 10.64 -19.61
CA GLU A 68 -8.45 12.01 -19.72
C GLU A 68 -7.52 12.26 -18.53
N PRO A 69 -6.26 11.77 -18.57
CA PRO A 69 -5.45 11.43 -19.75
C PRO A 69 -5.49 9.98 -20.23
N PHE A 70 -4.74 9.64 -21.30
CA PHE A 70 -4.65 8.28 -21.83
C PHE A 70 -4.14 7.30 -20.77
N ALA A 71 -4.70 6.09 -20.75
CA ALA A 71 -4.29 5.04 -19.81
C ALA A 71 -3.55 3.91 -20.49
N GLY A 72 -2.40 3.52 -19.94
CA GLY A 72 -1.62 2.39 -20.44
C GLY A 72 -2.15 1.02 -19.99
N ILE A 73 -1.52 -0.03 -20.50
CA ILE A 73 -1.99 -1.42 -20.33
C ILE A 73 -1.86 -1.86 -18.87
N GLN A 74 -0.87 -1.38 -18.12
CA GLN A 74 -0.70 -1.81 -16.73
C GLN A 74 -1.82 -1.25 -15.85
N THR A 75 -2.21 0.00 -16.07
CA THR A 75 -3.37 0.60 -15.39
C THR A 75 -4.66 -0.16 -15.71
N GLN A 76 -4.88 -0.50 -17.00
CA GLN A 76 -6.02 -1.31 -17.44
C GLN A 76 -6.01 -2.75 -16.88
N ASN A 77 -4.85 -3.32 -16.59
CA ASN A 77 -4.80 -4.60 -15.88
C ASN A 77 -5.14 -4.43 -14.40
N SER A 78 -4.59 -3.40 -13.76
CA SER A 78 -4.83 -3.11 -12.34
C SER A 78 -6.29 -2.81 -12.04
N GLU A 79 -7.03 -2.16 -12.95
CA GLU A 79 -8.46 -1.91 -12.77
C GLU A 79 -9.28 -3.21 -12.66
N ARG A 80 -8.95 -4.22 -13.48
CA ARG A 80 -9.64 -5.51 -13.53
C ARG A 80 -9.36 -6.34 -12.29
N VAL A 81 -8.09 -6.34 -11.86
CA VAL A 81 -7.70 -7.01 -10.61
C VAL A 81 -8.34 -6.31 -9.42
N ALA A 82 -8.32 -4.98 -9.37
CA ALA A 82 -8.94 -4.21 -8.30
C ALA A 82 -10.44 -4.48 -8.18
N TYR A 83 -11.15 -4.54 -9.31
CA TYR A 83 -12.57 -4.90 -9.35
C TYR A 83 -12.84 -6.31 -8.80
N ALA A 84 -12.09 -7.31 -9.27
CA ALA A 84 -12.23 -8.69 -8.80
C ALA A 84 -11.95 -8.82 -7.30
N VAL A 85 -10.90 -8.15 -6.80
CA VAL A 85 -10.56 -8.14 -5.37
C VAL A 85 -11.64 -7.44 -4.56
N ALA A 86 -12.18 -6.32 -5.02
CA ALA A 86 -13.26 -5.60 -4.33
C ALA A 86 -14.52 -6.46 -4.21
N GLN A 87 -14.94 -7.15 -5.28
CA GLN A 87 -16.07 -8.08 -5.23
C GLN A 87 -15.84 -9.24 -4.26
N ASN A 88 -14.65 -9.84 -4.29
CA ASN A 88 -14.31 -10.93 -3.38
C ASN A 88 -14.24 -10.47 -1.92
N PHE A 89 -13.77 -9.24 -1.68
CA PHE A 89 -13.67 -8.66 -0.34
C PHE A 89 -15.05 -8.43 0.28
N THR A 90 -15.98 -7.83 -0.48
CA THR A 90 -17.31 -7.46 0.02
C THR A 90 -18.35 -8.57 -0.13
N THR A 91 -18.04 -9.63 -0.90
CA THR A 91 -19.00 -10.68 -1.28
C THR A 91 -20.20 -10.13 -2.07
N GLU A 92 -20.07 -8.92 -2.66
CA GLU A 92 -21.13 -8.27 -3.42
C GLU A 92 -21.05 -8.55 -4.93
N ASN A 93 -22.22 -8.72 -5.53
CA ASN A 93 -22.33 -8.95 -6.97
C ASN A 93 -22.55 -7.63 -7.72
N LEU A 94 -21.52 -7.18 -8.44
CA LEU A 94 -21.56 -5.95 -9.23
C LEU A 94 -22.06 -6.16 -10.67
N SER A 95 -22.55 -7.35 -11.05
CA SER A 95 -23.05 -7.61 -12.41
C SER A 95 -24.20 -6.70 -12.86
N GLY A 96 -24.93 -6.07 -11.92
CA GLY A 96 -25.96 -5.07 -12.20
C GLY A 96 -25.49 -3.61 -12.20
N LYS A 97 -24.19 -3.37 -11.99
CA LYS A 97 -23.61 -2.01 -11.89
C LYS A 97 -22.39 -1.89 -12.79
N ASP A 98 -22.34 -0.87 -13.63
CA ASP A 98 -21.10 -0.51 -14.32
C ASP A 98 -20.22 0.31 -13.37
N THR A 99 -18.93 0.02 -13.39
CA THR A 99 -17.90 0.75 -12.64
C THR A 99 -17.18 1.66 -13.61
N ILE A 100 -17.29 2.98 -13.41
CA ILE A 100 -16.56 3.97 -14.18
C ILE A 100 -15.38 4.45 -13.35
N ILE A 101 -14.17 4.33 -13.89
CA ILE A 101 -12.92 4.73 -13.24
C ILE A 101 -12.35 5.91 -14.02
N THR A 102 -12.08 7.01 -13.35
CA THR A 102 -11.49 8.22 -13.96
C THR A 102 -10.19 8.57 -13.26
N PHE A 103 -9.14 8.82 -14.05
CA PHE A 103 -7.89 9.39 -13.55
C PHE A 103 -7.80 10.85 -13.97
N LYS A 104 -7.65 11.77 -13.01
CA LYS A 104 -7.36 13.18 -13.25
C LYS A 104 -5.91 13.45 -12.89
N ALA A 105 -5.06 13.51 -13.92
CA ALA A 105 -3.64 13.80 -13.78
C ALA A 105 -3.21 14.88 -14.78
N ASN A 106 -2.24 15.70 -14.38
CA ASN A 106 -1.58 16.63 -15.30
C ASN A 106 -0.44 15.91 -16.06
N ALA A 107 -0.82 14.96 -16.91
CA ALA A 107 0.09 14.15 -17.73
C ALA A 107 -0.60 13.77 -19.04
N ASN A 108 0.16 13.42 -20.08
CA ASN A 108 -0.43 12.93 -21.33
C ASN A 108 -0.86 11.46 -21.24
N ILE A 109 -0.15 10.68 -20.41
CA ILE A 109 -0.36 9.24 -20.22
C ILE A 109 -0.20 8.92 -18.73
N VAL A 110 -1.13 8.12 -18.19
CA VAL A 110 -1.01 7.45 -16.90
C VAL A 110 -0.84 5.96 -17.17
N ASP A 111 0.29 5.40 -16.77
CA ASP A 111 0.53 3.96 -16.84
C ASP A 111 1.29 3.49 -15.61
N GLY A 112 1.03 2.25 -15.21
CA GLY A 112 1.61 1.62 -14.03
C GLY A 112 0.56 1.05 -13.09
N GLY A 113 0.94 -0.01 -12.37
CA GLY A 113 0.05 -0.69 -11.42
C GLY A 113 0.01 -0.08 -10.02
N SER A 114 0.75 0.99 -9.74
CA SER A 114 0.96 1.48 -8.37
C SER A 114 -0.26 2.13 -7.70
N ALA A 115 -1.34 2.34 -8.44
CA ALA A 115 -2.64 2.79 -7.92
C ALA A 115 -3.61 1.62 -7.64
N GLY A 116 -3.17 0.37 -7.85
CA GLY A 116 -4.00 -0.83 -7.70
C GLY A 116 -4.71 -0.89 -6.34
N ALA A 117 -3.95 -0.78 -5.25
CA ALA A 117 -4.52 -0.81 -3.90
C ALA A 117 -5.48 0.37 -3.64
N ALA A 118 -5.19 1.55 -4.21
CA ALA A 118 -6.04 2.74 -4.07
C ALA A 118 -7.39 2.55 -4.78
N MET A 119 -7.37 2.00 -6.01
CA MET A 119 -8.58 1.61 -6.73
C MET A 119 -9.40 0.60 -5.95
N THR A 120 -8.76 -0.42 -5.38
CA THR A 120 -9.47 -1.47 -4.65
C THR A 120 -10.15 -0.93 -3.40
N VAL A 121 -9.45 -0.16 -2.54
CA VAL A 121 -10.07 0.34 -1.30
C VAL A 121 -11.17 1.36 -1.60
N LEU A 122 -10.99 2.20 -2.62
CA LEU A 122 -12.01 3.15 -3.04
C LEU A 122 -13.27 2.43 -3.52
N MET A 123 -13.12 1.37 -4.31
CA MET A 123 -14.23 0.55 -4.76
C MET A 123 -14.93 -0.18 -3.62
N ILE A 124 -14.18 -0.80 -2.70
CA ILE A 124 -14.74 -1.42 -1.48
C ILE A 124 -15.57 -0.40 -0.70
N SER A 125 -15.04 0.81 -0.49
CA SER A 125 -15.73 1.87 0.25
C SER A 125 -17.06 2.27 -0.39
N LEU A 126 -17.13 2.29 -1.72
CA LEU A 126 -18.36 2.59 -2.46
C LEU A 126 -19.41 1.48 -2.36
N ILE A 127 -18.96 0.23 -2.42
CA ILE A 127 -19.83 -0.93 -2.29
C ILE A 127 -20.44 -0.98 -0.88
N GLU A 128 -19.61 -0.78 0.14
CA GLU A 128 -20.03 -0.81 1.55
C GLU A 128 -20.70 0.48 2.04
N ASN A 129 -20.70 1.53 1.20
CA ASN A 129 -21.14 2.88 1.56
C ASN A 129 -20.41 3.40 2.81
N LYS A 130 -19.08 3.24 2.85
CA LYS A 130 -18.19 3.70 3.92
C LYS A 130 -17.37 4.89 3.45
N THR A 131 -17.26 5.90 4.30
CA THR A 131 -16.39 7.05 4.03
C THR A 131 -14.95 6.73 4.43
N LEU A 132 -14.02 6.91 3.49
CA LEU A 132 -12.59 6.84 3.79
C LEU A 132 -12.10 8.15 4.40
N ARG A 133 -11.15 8.06 5.31
CA ARG A 133 -10.43 9.22 5.84
C ARG A 133 -9.71 10.00 4.72
N ASN A 134 -9.64 11.32 4.86
CA ASN A 134 -9.09 12.23 3.85
C ASN A 134 -7.66 12.72 4.16
N ASP A 135 -7.09 12.33 5.30
CA ASP A 135 -5.73 12.67 5.74
C ASP A 135 -4.70 11.58 5.38
N THR A 136 -5.09 10.58 4.58
CA THR A 136 -4.24 9.45 4.16
C THR A 136 -4.20 9.30 2.65
N SER A 137 -2.99 9.11 2.12
CA SER A 137 -2.77 8.67 0.74
C SER A 137 -2.09 7.29 0.73
N LEU A 138 -2.14 6.57 -0.39
CA LEU A 138 -1.54 5.24 -0.50
C LEU A 138 -0.98 4.91 -1.88
N THR A 139 0.03 4.05 -1.90
CA THR A 139 0.58 3.44 -3.13
C THR A 139 0.75 1.95 -2.95
N GLY A 140 0.58 1.19 -4.03
CA GLY A 140 0.72 -0.26 -4.02
C GLY A 140 0.10 -0.89 -5.25
N THR A 141 0.75 -1.91 -5.81
CA THR A 141 0.04 -2.81 -6.74
C THR A 141 -0.94 -3.67 -5.95
N ILE A 142 -1.94 -4.23 -6.62
CA ILE A 142 -2.87 -5.18 -6.02
C ILE A 142 -2.76 -6.53 -6.74
N GLN A 143 -2.66 -7.59 -5.96
CA GLN A 143 -2.67 -8.96 -6.46
C GLN A 143 -4.06 -9.59 -6.32
N PRO A 144 -4.41 -10.63 -7.11
CA PRO A 144 -5.73 -11.27 -7.04
C PRO A 144 -6.12 -11.85 -5.68
N ASP A 145 -5.14 -12.16 -4.82
CA ASP A 145 -5.35 -12.61 -3.44
C ASP A 145 -5.58 -11.46 -2.44
N GLY A 146 -5.56 -10.21 -2.91
CA GLY A 146 -5.70 -9.01 -2.10
C GLY A 146 -4.41 -8.55 -1.43
N SER A 147 -3.25 -9.16 -1.72
CA SER A 147 -1.97 -8.65 -1.23
C SER A 147 -1.58 -7.33 -1.93
N VAL A 148 -0.91 -6.45 -1.16
CA VAL A 148 -0.42 -5.16 -1.64
C VAL A 148 1.04 -5.32 -2.03
N GLY A 149 1.30 -5.17 -3.32
CA GLY A 149 2.59 -5.48 -3.92
C GLY A 149 3.47 -4.25 -4.15
N PRO A 150 4.75 -4.48 -4.51
CA PRO A 150 5.77 -3.46 -4.54
C PRO A 150 5.53 -2.39 -5.61
N VAL A 151 6.10 -1.21 -5.36
CA VAL A 151 6.13 -0.07 -6.29
C VAL A 151 7.51 0.57 -6.35
N GLY A 152 7.76 1.36 -7.39
CA GLY A 152 8.94 2.21 -7.49
C GLY A 152 8.74 3.59 -6.85
N SER A 153 9.87 4.27 -6.61
CA SER A 153 9.96 5.70 -6.26
C SER A 153 9.13 6.11 -5.05
N VAL A 154 9.27 5.36 -3.95
CA VAL A 154 8.47 5.54 -2.74
C VAL A 154 8.75 6.89 -2.06
N LEU A 155 10.00 7.33 -2.05
CA LEU A 155 10.47 8.59 -1.47
C LEU A 155 9.93 9.79 -2.23
N GLU A 156 9.98 9.76 -3.56
CA GLU A 156 9.43 10.81 -4.42
C GLU A 156 7.91 10.92 -4.25
N LYS A 157 7.23 9.77 -4.14
CA LYS A 157 5.79 9.73 -3.82
C LYS A 157 5.48 10.26 -2.43
N ALA A 158 6.26 9.86 -1.42
CA ALA A 158 6.11 10.34 -0.04
C ALA A 158 6.30 11.86 0.03
N GLN A 159 7.26 12.42 -0.72
CA GLN A 159 7.46 13.85 -0.84
C GLN A 159 6.18 14.54 -1.37
N ALA A 160 5.63 14.05 -2.48
CA ALA A 160 4.42 14.62 -3.07
C ALA A 160 3.21 14.54 -2.12
N VAL A 161 3.06 13.43 -1.41
CA VAL A 161 2.01 13.25 -0.38
C VAL A 161 2.17 14.28 0.73
N ALA A 162 3.39 14.49 1.22
CA ALA A 162 3.64 15.45 2.28
C ALA A 162 3.45 16.92 1.83
N GLU A 163 3.87 17.26 0.61
CA GLU A 163 3.67 18.60 0.02
C GLU A 163 2.18 18.99 -0.08
N HIS A 164 1.28 18.00 -0.16
CA HIS A 164 -0.18 18.21 -0.17
C HIS A 164 -0.82 18.13 1.23
N GLY A 165 -0.02 18.03 2.30
CA GLY A 165 -0.49 18.13 3.68
C GLY A 165 -1.13 16.87 4.24
N TYR A 166 -0.94 15.70 3.61
CA TYR A 166 -1.39 14.43 4.16
C TYR A 166 -0.63 14.07 5.44
N LYS A 167 -1.32 13.42 6.37
CA LYS A 167 -0.75 12.98 7.65
C LYS A 167 -0.15 11.58 7.56
N TYR A 168 -0.77 10.72 6.76
CA TYR A 168 -0.39 9.32 6.61
C TYR A 168 -0.13 8.95 5.15
N PHE A 169 0.88 8.12 4.94
CA PHE A 169 1.18 7.51 3.64
C PHE A 169 1.32 6.00 3.78
N LEU A 170 0.44 5.24 3.14
CA LEU A 170 0.50 3.79 3.16
C LEU A 170 1.37 3.27 2.01
N ILE A 171 2.34 2.41 2.34
CA ILE A 171 3.26 1.79 1.38
C ILE A 171 3.25 0.27 1.52
N PRO A 172 3.65 -0.48 0.48
CA PRO A 172 3.75 -1.94 0.57
C PRO A 172 4.76 -2.37 1.64
N LYS A 173 4.42 -3.43 2.37
CA LYS A 173 5.29 -3.98 3.42
C LYS A 173 6.66 -4.37 2.87
N GLY A 174 7.72 -3.99 3.57
CA GLY A 174 9.11 -4.23 3.19
C GLY A 174 9.72 -3.21 2.24
N GLN A 175 9.01 -2.11 1.92
CA GLN A 175 9.51 -1.05 1.02
C GLN A 175 9.95 0.23 1.73
N GLU A 176 10.27 0.15 3.02
CA GLU A 176 10.78 1.30 3.78
C GLU A 176 12.21 1.70 3.37
N MET A 177 13.01 0.76 2.85
CA MET A 177 14.38 1.03 2.40
C MET A 177 14.40 1.28 0.89
N GLN A 178 14.78 2.49 0.48
CA GLN A 178 14.92 2.85 -0.93
C GLN A 178 16.38 3.12 -1.29
N ALA A 179 16.83 2.47 -2.35
CA ALA A 179 18.12 2.76 -2.98
C ALA A 179 18.02 4.05 -3.81
N LYS A 180 18.95 4.97 -3.58
CA LYS A 180 19.14 6.19 -4.35
C LYS A 180 20.53 6.19 -4.95
N THR A 181 20.62 6.37 -6.27
CA THR A 181 21.90 6.58 -6.93
C THR A 181 22.31 8.03 -6.70
N VAL A 182 23.43 8.22 -6.02
CA VAL A 182 24.04 9.53 -5.80
C VAL A 182 25.32 9.62 -6.62
N GLU A 183 25.47 10.71 -7.37
CA GLU A 183 26.72 11.02 -8.06
C GLU A 183 27.68 11.65 -7.06
N LYS A 184 28.83 11.01 -6.85
CA LYS A 184 29.93 11.55 -6.07
C LYS A 184 31.00 12.02 -7.05
N GLU A 185 31.11 13.34 -7.21
CA GLU A 185 32.25 13.94 -7.89
C GLU A 185 33.50 13.77 -7.01
N THR A 186 34.48 13.02 -7.49
CA THR A 186 35.80 12.97 -6.85
C THR A 186 36.80 13.64 -7.79
N SER A 187 37.39 14.76 -7.35
CA SER A 187 38.45 15.43 -8.10
C SER A 187 39.77 14.71 -7.82
N GLN A 188 40.33 14.05 -8.83
CA GLN A 188 41.65 13.42 -8.71
C GLN A 188 42.79 14.37 -9.10
N SER A 189 42.52 15.43 -9.87
CA SER A 189 43.48 16.46 -10.28
C SER A 189 42.79 17.72 -10.84
N PRO A 190 43.43 18.90 -10.84
CA PRO A 190 42.89 20.11 -11.46
C PRO A 190 42.54 19.86 -12.93
N GLY A 191 41.28 20.07 -13.32
CA GLY A 191 40.78 19.86 -14.68
C GLY A 191 40.23 18.46 -15.00
N PHE A 192 40.38 17.48 -14.09
CA PHE A 192 39.81 16.13 -14.25
C PHE A 192 38.85 15.82 -13.10
N LYS A 193 37.56 15.69 -13.45
CA LYS A 193 36.51 15.24 -12.54
C LYS A 193 36.13 13.81 -12.89
N GLU A 194 36.28 12.90 -11.93
CA GLU A 194 35.73 11.56 -12.04
C GLU A 194 34.38 11.56 -11.33
N VAL A 195 33.31 11.29 -12.06
CA VAL A 195 31.97 11.10 -11.48
C VAL A 195 31.83 9.62 -11.15
N LYS A 196 31.75 9.29 -9.86
CA LYS A 196 31.44 7.92 -9.41
C LYS A 196 30.01 7.86 -8.92
N SER A 197 29.23 6.96 -9.49
CA SER A 197 27.89 6.65 -8.97
C SER A 197 28.03 5.75 -7.74
N ALA A 198 27.43 6.14 -6.63
CA ALA A 198 27.28 5.32 -5.43
C ALA A 198 25.79 5.09 -5.16
N VAL A 199 25.46 3.93 -4.59
CA VAL A 199 24.10 3.65 -4.13
C VAL A 199 24.04 3.92 -2.63
N GLU A 200 23.14 4.83 -2.23
CA GLU A 200 22.84 5.13 -0.85
C GLU A 200 21.44 4.62 -0.52
N TYR A 201 21.27 4.04 0.66
CA TYR A 201 19.98 3.53 1.11
C TYR A 201 19.34 4.52 2.09
N THR A 202 18.13 4.96 1.78
CA THR A 202 17.34 5.86 2.63
C THR A 202 16.16 5.09 3.21
N ASN A 203 15.97 5.17 4.53
CA ASN A 203 14.73 4.71 5.15
C ASN A 203 13.66 5.80 4.98
N VAL A 204 12.67 5.54 4.13
CA VAL A 204 11.62 6.49 3.78
C VAL A 204 10.75 6.84 4.99
N THR A 205 10.50 5.90 5.89
CA THR A 205 9.69 6.15 7.11
C THR A 205 10.36 7.18 8.02
N MET A 206 11.66 6.99 8.31
CA MET A 206 12.41 7.93 9.13
C MET A 206 12.56 9.29 8.43
N TYR A 207 12.94 9.26 7.16
CA TYR A 207 13.16 10.48 6.38
C TYR A 207 11.89 11.34 6.28
N ALA A 208 10.75 10.72 5.94
CA ALA A 208 9.48 11.42 5.81
C ALA A 208 8.98 12.00 7.13
N LYS A 209 9.21 11.30 8.25
CA LYS A 209 8.87 11.78 9.58
C LYS A 209 9.70 13.00 9.98
N GLU A 210 11.02 12.92 9.77
CA GLU A 210 11.98 13.96 10.19
C GLU A 210 11.89 15.23 9.33
N HIS A 211 11.72 15.07 8.01
CA HIS A 211 11.75 16.21 7.08
C HIS A 211 10.38 16.77 6.75
N TRP A 212 9.32 15.95 6.83
CA TRP A 212 7.99 16.35 6.33
C TRP A 212 6.85 16.15 7.34
N SER A 213 7.15 15.69 8.56
CA SER A 213 6.12 15.34 9.55
C SER A 213 5.08 14.32 9.05
N LEU A 214 5.43 13.55 8.00
CA LEU A 214 4.56 12.55 7.38
C LEU A 214 4.78 11.19 8.07
N THR A 215 3.69 10.51 8.44
CA THR A 215 3.77 9.16 9.02
C THR A 215 3.61 8.12 7.92
N VAL A 216 4.66 7.36 7.65
CA VAL A 216 4.63 6.28 6.65
C VAL A 216 4.28 4.96 7.35
N LEU A 217 3.26 4.26 6.84
CA LEU A 217 2.76 3.01 7.41
C LEU A 217 2.85 1.89 6.37
N GLN A 218 3.24 0.71 6.82
CA GLN A 218 3.42 -0.45 5.96
C GLN A 218 2.18 -1.34 5.96
N VAL A 219 1.67 -1.68 4.78
CA VAL A 219 0.50 -2.54 4.59
C VAL A 219 0.85 -3.77 3.78
N ALA A 220 0.34 -4.94 4.19
CA ALA A 220 0.60 -6.20 3.50
C ALA A 220 -0.53 -6.60 2.53
N ASN A 221 -1.76 -6.17 2.82
CA ASN A 221 -2.94 -6.57 2.07
C ASN A 221 -4.02 -5.48 2.14
N ILE A 222 -5.06 -5.64 1.31
CA ILE A 222 -6.13 -4.66 1.20
C ILE A 222 -7.00 -4.56 2.46
N ARG A 223 -7.07 -5.60 3.29
CA ARG A 223 -7.81 -5.55 4.56
C ARG A 223 -7.16 -4.59 5.54
N ASP A 224 -5.82 -4.61 5.64
CA ASP A 224 -5.09 -3.66 6.49
C ASP A 224 -5.33 -2.21 6.03
N VAL A 225 -5.30 -1.96 4.71
CA VAL A 225 -5.61 -0.66 4.12
C VAL A 225 -7.04 -0.24 4.44
N HIS A 226 -8.01 -1.13 4.17
CA HIS A 226 -9.43 -0.88 4.41
C HIS A 226 -9.69 -0.52 5.87
N ASP A 227 -9.32 -1.40 6.80
CA ASP A 227 -9.63 -1.27 8.22
C ASP A 227 -9.02 0.01 8.81
N PHE A 228 -7.83 0.43 8.34
CA PHE A 228 -7.23 1.70 8.70
C PHE A 228 -7.98 2.91 8.12
N MET A 229 -8.32 2.85 6.83
CA MET A 229 -8.93 3.97 6.11
C MET A 229 -10.36 4.26 6.59
N ILE A 230 -11.07 3.27 7.13
CA ILE A 230 -12.40 3.43 7.76
C ILE A 230 -12.34 3.55 9.29
N GLY A 231 -11.16 3.57 9.89
CA GLY A 231 -10.96 3.78 11.33
C GLY A 231 -11.32 2.60 12.24
N LEU A 232 -11.34 1.37 11.72
CA LEU A 232 -11.54 0.15 12.53
C LEU A 232 -10.28 -0.30 13.25
N LYS A 233 -9.10 -0.08 12.66
CA LYS A 233 -7.83 -0.60 13.18
C LYS A 233 -6.68 0.33 12.84
N ASP A 234 -5.87 0.68 13.85
CA ASP A 234 -4.61 1.36 13.63
C ASP A 234 -3.54 0.39 13.10
N ILE A 235 -2.71 0.87 12.18
CA ILE A 235 -1.54 0.13 11.71
C ILE A 235 -0.38 0.45 12.64
N ALA A 236 0.24 -0.58 13.20
CA ALA A 236 1.46 -0.41 13.99
C ALA A 236 2.55 0.22 13.11
N ILE A 237 3.14 1.31 13.60
CA ILE A 237 4.37 1.87 13.03
C ILE A 237 5.45 0.79 13.19
N SER A 238 6.22 0.50 12.13
CA SER A 238 7.27 -0.51 12.20
C SER A 238 8.17 -0.22 13.42
N GLU A 239 8.67 -1.28 14.06
CA GLU A 239 9.42 -1.31 15.33
C GLU A 239 10.64 -0.37 15.40
N ILE A 240 10.90 0.44 14.37
CA ILE A 240 11.90 1.50 14.28
C ILE A 240 11.69 2.58 15.35
N GLU A 241 10.46 2.92 15.75
CA GLU A 241 10.26 3.83 16.90
C GLU A 241 10.74 3.17 18.21
N ALA A 242 10.45 1.88 18.41
CA ALA A 242 10.95 1.13 19.56
C ALA A 242 12.47 0.90 19.51
N GLU A 243 13.06 0.71 18.32
CA GLU A 243 14.50 0.56 18.13
C GLU A 243 15.24 1.90 18.28
N LYS A 244 14.63 3.02 17.84
CA LYS A 244 15.14 4.38 18.02
C LYS A 244 15.05 4.79 19.48
N GLU A 245 13.93 4.53 20.17
CA GLU A 245 13.81 4.73 21.62
C GLU A 245 14.75 3.81 22.40
N ALA A 246 14.89 2.54 22.01
CA ALA A 246 15.86 1.63 22.62
C ALA A 246 17.30 2.10 22.38
N LYS A 247 17.67 2.54 21.17
CA LYS A 247 19.01 3.09 20.88
C LYS A 247 19.26 4.41 21.61
N LEU A 248 18.27 5.28 21.72
CA LEU A 248 18.37 6.53 22.49
C LEU A 248 18.55 6.23 23.98
N ALA A 249 17.73 5.32 24.53
CA ALA A 249 17.83 4.86 25.92
C ALA A 249 19.17 4.15 26.20
N ILE A 250 19.68 3.34 25.26
CA ILE A 250 20.99 2.69 25.34
C ILE A 250 22.13 3.72 25.24
N SER A 251 21.95 4.82 24.50
CA SER A 251 22.96 5.88 24.38
C SER A 251 23.05 6.78 25.62
N GLU A 252 21.94 6.93 26.36
CA GLU A 252 21.90 7.66 27.63
C GLU A 252 22.42 6.83 28.81
N ILE A 253 22.43 5.50 28.69
CA ILE A 253 23.13 4.61 29.62
C ILE A 253 24.61 4.64 29.26
N THR A 254 25.43 5.35 30.05
CA THR A 254 26.90 5.22 29.94
C THR A 254 27.27 3.76 30.28
N PRO A 255 27.78 2.94 29.35
CA PRO A 255 28.06 1.56 29.69
C PRO A 255 29.32 1.52 30.55
N SER A 256 29.22 1.07 31.80
CA SER A 256 30.39 0.51 32.47
C SER A 256 30.79 -0.74 31.69
N THR A 257 31.83 -0.60 30.86
CA THR A 257 32.37 -1.59 29.93
C THR A 257 32.66 -2.96 30.57
N GLU A 258 32.73 -3.04 31.90
CA GLU A 258 32.96 -4.27 32.66
C GLU A 258 31.79 -5.27 32.59
N ILE A 259 30.53 -4.83 32.68
CA ILE A 259 29.39 -5.76 32.74
C ILE A 259 29.17 -6.46 31.39
N PHE A 260 29.25 -5.71 30.29
CA PHE A 260 29.13 -6.27 28.95
C PHE A 260 30.33 -7.14 28.56
N ALA A 261 31.54 -6.82 29.05
CA ALA A 261 32.70 -7.68 28.86
C ALA A 261 32.56 -9.02 29.60
N GLU A 262 31.97 -9.03 30.80
CA GLU A 262 31.70 -10.25 31.57
C GLU A 262 30.73 -11.17 30.84
N VAL A 263 29.59 -10.62 30.38
CA VAL A 263 28.54 -11.36 29.67
C VAL A 263 29.04 -11.88 28.31
N ALA A 264 29.80 -11.06 27.57
CA ALA A 264 30.39 -11.47 26.30
C ALA A 264 31.43 -12.59 26.49
N ARG A 265 32.26 -12.54 27.53
CA ARG A 265 33.22 -13.62 27.85
C ARG A 265 32.51 -14.91 28.25
N ALA A 266 31.45 -14.82 29.05
CA ALA A 266 30.66 -15.99 29.44
C ALA A 266 30.00 -16.65 28.21
N GLY A 267 29.41 -15.85 27.32
CA GLY A 267 28.81 -16.34 26.07
C GLY A 267 29.83 -16.99 25.12
N LEU A 268 31.03 -16.41 25.00
CA LEU A 268 32.11 -16.99 24.17
C LEU A 268 32.60 -18.32 24.73
N ALA A 269 32.73 -18.43 26.06
CA ALA A 269 33.17 -19.66 26.71
C ALA A 269 32.17 -20.81 26.51
N ASP A 270 30.87 -20.52 26.61
CA ASP A 270 29.81 -21.51 26.44
C ASP A 270 29.66 -21.97 24.99
N ALA A 271 29.82 -21.05 24.04
CA ALA A 271 29.85 -21.35 22.61
C ALA A 271 31.07 -22.23 22.24
N SER A 272 32.25 -21.92 22.78
CA SER A 272 33.47 -22.71 22.55
C SER A 272 33.34 -24.13 23.11
N LYS A 273 32.75 -24.29 24.30
CA LYS A 273 32.52 -25.60 24.92
C LYS A 273 31.51 -26.44 24.12
N SER A 274 30.46 -25.79 23.61
CA SER A 274 29.46 -26.45 22.76
C SER A 274 30.05 -26.92 21.43
N LEU A 275 30.96 -26.13 20.85
CA LEU A 275 31.67 -26.49 19.61
C LEU A 275 32.60 -27.70 19.80
N GLU A 276 33.37 -27.74 20.89
CA GLU A 276 34.26 -28.87 21.17
C GLU A 276 33.48 -30.17 21.45
N LYS A 277 32.32 -30.07 22.12
CA LYS A 277 31.40 -31.20 22.30
C LYS A 277 30.88 -31.71 20.95
N ALA A 278 30.43 -30.82 20.07
CA ALA A 278 29.94 -31.20 18.74
C ALA A 278 31.03 -31.85 17.87
N LYS A 279 32.28 -31.37 17.96
CA LYS A 279 33.43 -31.99 17.26
C LYS A 279 33.74 -33.39 17.78
N ALA A 280 33.67 -33.60 19.10
CA ALA A 280 33.89 -34.91 19.69
C ALA A 280 32.79 -35.91 19.30
N GLU A 281 31.53 -35.48 19.33
CA GLU A 281 30.39 -36.29 18.87
C GLU A 281 30.50 -36.65 17.38
N PHE A 282 30.98 -35.72 16.55
CA PHE A 282 31.24 -35.98 15.13
C PHE A 282 32.39 -36.97 14.91
N ALA A 283 33.45 -36.91 15.72
CA ALA A 283 34.58 -37.83 15.62
C ALA A 283 34.24 -39.26 16.05
N GLU A 284 33.30 -39.44 16.98
CA GLU A 284 32.81 -40.76 17.41
C GLU A 284 31.74 -41.34 16.48
N MET A 285 31.23 -40.54 15.54
CA MET A 285 30.23 -40.96 14.56
C MET A 285 30.85 -41.92 13.54
N LYS A 286 30.78 -43.24 13.81
CA LYS A 286 31.11 -44.28 12.83
C LYS A 286 30.03 -44.29 11.74
N ILE A 287 30.28 -43.59 10.65
CA ILE A 287 29.45 -43.65 9.44
C ILE A 287 29.58 -45.08 8.86
N PRO A 288 28.50 -45.87 8.76
CA PRO A 288 28.54 -47.19 8.16
C PRO A 288 28.99 -47.08 6.70
N SER A 289 29.93 -47.93 6.27
CA SER A 289 30.49 -47.92 4.90
C SER A 289 29.43 -47.96 3.80
N ASP A 290 28.30 -48.60 4.09
CA ASP A 290 27.23 -48.84 3.14
C ASP A 290 26.44 -47.56 2.84
N SER A 291 26.40 -46.62 3.81
CA SER A 291 25.76 -45.31 3.65
C SER A 291 26.57 -44.37 2.75
N ILE A 292 27.90 -44.53 2.71
CA ILE A 292 28.78 -43.74 1.84
C ILE A 292 28.64 -44.19 0.38
N THR A 293 28.52 -45.51 0.16
CA THR A 293 28.33 -46.08 -1.19
C THR A 293 27.00 -45.63 -1.81
N GLY A 294 25.91 -45.64 -1.03
CA GLY A 294 24.60 -45.16 -1.49
C GLY A 294 24.56 -43.65 -1.81
N MET A 295 25.27 -42.82 -1.05
CA MET A 295 25.38 -41.38 -1.35
C MET A 295 26.19 -41.09 -2.62
N ILE A 296 27.23 -41.88 -2.91
CA ILE A 296 28.04 -41.74 -4.14
C ILE A 296 27.23 -42.14 -5.39
N GLU A 297 26.32 -43.10 -5.27
CA GLU A 297 25.47 -43.54 -6.39
C GLU A 297 24.40 -42.51 -6.78
N VAL A 298 23.83 -41.81 -5.79
CA VAL A 298 22.85 -40.73 -6.01
C VAL A 298 23.49 -39.49 -6.66
N ILE A 299 24.78 -39.23 -6.42
CA ILE A 299 25.52 -38.10 -7.04
C ILE A 299 25.91 -38.40 -8.51
N LYS A 300 25.83 -39.65 -8.95
CA LYS A 300 26.21 -40.08 -10.31
C LYS A 300 25.03 -40.23 -11.28
N GLN A 301 23.79 -40.02 -10.84
CA GLN A 301 22.59 -39.89 -11.71
C GLN A 301 22.28 -38.42 -11.98
#